data_AF-A0A482W4G6-F1
#
_entry.id   AF-A0A482W4G6-F1
#
_cell.length_a   1.000
_cell.length_b   1.000
_cell.length_c   1.000
_cell.angle_alpha   90.00
_cell.angle_beta   90.00
_cell.angle_gamma   90.00
#
_symmetry.space_group_name_H-M   'P 1'
#
loop_
_entity.id
_entity.type
_entity.pdbx_description
1 polymer ?
#
loop_
_entity_poly.entity_id
_entity_poly.type
_entity_poly.pdbx_seq_one_letter_code
_entity_poly.pdbx_strand_id
1 'polypeptide(L)'
;FEEKTREAIGASTRVFTEPRTRNTIPQWIVELIKAKNRARRRAHRTGDPADRREANRLTNEVRYSLSDFRNQQWENKLESLTTEDNSLWKMAKALRNDRKPLPPIHGTAGLVYTDEEKAEAFADSLELQCRTNEANADLDHVDEIEQFARNV
;
A
#
# COMPACT_ATOMS: atom_id res chain seq x y z
N PHE A 1 49.65 2.27 -12.68
CA PHE A 1 48.36 2.95 -12.94
C PHE A 1 47.20 1.97 -12.80
N GLU A 2 47.26 0.81 -13.46
CA GLU A 2 46.22 -0.25 -13.38
C GLU A 2 45.97 -0.82 -11.97
N GLU A 3 46.99 -0.85 -11.12
CA GLU A 3 46.87 -1.35 -9.75
C GLU A 3 45.99 -0.42 -8.90
N LYS A 4 46.23 0.89 -9.02
CA LYS A 4 45.43 1.93 -8.35
C LYS A 4 43.99 1.97 -8.87
N THR A 5 43.76 1.68 -10.16
CA THR A 5 42.40 1.64 -10.70
C THR A 5 41.65 0.39 -10.23
N ARG A 6 42.30 -0.77 -10.14
CA ARG A 6 41.70 -1.99 -9.55
C ARG A 6 41.38 -1.80 -8.06
N GLU A 7 42.29 -1.20 -7.30
CA GLU A 7 42.10 -0.90 -5.88
C GLU A 7 40.94 0.08 -5.67
N ALA A 8 40.87 1.14 -6.49
CA ALA A 8 39.77 2.11 -6.44
C ALA A 8 38.42 1.48 -6.83
N ILE A 9 38.38 0.57 -7.81
CA ILE A 9 37.15 -0.16 -8.18
C ILE A 9 36.73 -1.11 -7.05
N GLY A 10 37.68 -1.81 -6.42
CA GLY A 10 37.41 -2.68 -5.26
C GLY A 10 36.87 -1.91 -4.06
N ALA A 11 37.44 -0.73 -3.77
CA ALA A 11 36.98 0.15 -2.69
C ALA A 11 35.64 0.86 -3.00
N SER A 12 35.32 1.07 -4.28
CA SER A 12 34.09 1.72 -4.76
C SER A 12 32.92 0.73 -4.93
N THR A 13 33.22 -0.57 -5.03
CA THR A 13 32.19 -1.60 -5.12
C THR A 13 31.45 -1.69 -3.79
N ARG A 14 30.18 -1.27 -3.79
CA ARG A 14 29.31 -1.35 -2.62
C ARG A 14 29.13 -2.83 -2.22
N VAL A 15 29.92 -3.28 -1.25
CA VAL A 15 29.74 -4.58 -0.62
C VAL A 15 28.39 -4.54 0.07
N PHE A 16 27.46 -5.40 -0.35
CA PHE A 16 26.16 -5.51 0.31
C PHE A 16 26.37 -6.23 1.64
N THR A 17 26.82 -5.48 2.66
CA THR A 17 27.07 -6.02 3.99
C THR A 17 25.73 -6.25 4.67
N GLU A 18 25.50 -7.53 4.93
CA GLU A 18 24.43 -8.13 5.73
C GLU A 18 22.99 -8.03 5.17
N PRO A 19 22.26 -9.16 5.15
CA PRO A 19 20.83 -9.11 4.88
C PRO A 19 20.17 -8.24 5.93
N ARG A 20 19.38 -7.25 5.50
CA ARG A 20 18.57 -6.42 6.41
C ARG A 20 17.82 -7.33 7.38
N THR A 21 18.18 -7.28 8.65
CA THR A 21 17.43 -7.93 9.72
C THR A 21 16.06 -7.27 9.75
N ARG A 22 15.06 -7.90 9.13
CA ARG A 22 13.67 -7.47 9.31
C ARG A 22 13.36 -7.65 10.79
N ASN A 23 12.94 -6.59 11.46
CA ASN A 23 12.46 -6.66 12.84
C ASN A 23 11.34 -7.70 12.88
N THR A 24 11.70 -8.90 13.33
CA THR A 24 10.81 -10.05 13.27
C THR A 24 9.91 -9.94 14.48
N ILE A 25 8.61 -9.98 14.24
CA ILE A 25 7.62 -9.89 15.30
C ILE A 25 7.86 -11.09 16.25
N PRO A 26 7.81 -10.89 17.58
CA PRO A 26 7.96 -11.96 18.55
C PRO A 26 7.05 -13.15 18.28
N GLN A 27 7.55 -14.37 18.53
CA GLN A 27 6.83 -15.61 18.23
C GLN A 27 5.46 -15.68 18.93
N TRP A 28 5.33 -15.12 20.13
CA TRP A 28 4.07 -15.10 20.85
C TRP A 28 2.98 -14.28 20.14
N ILE A 29 3.32 -13.16 19.48
CA ILE A 29 2.38 -12.38 18.66
C ILE A 29 1.99 -13.16 17.41
N VAL A 30 2.93 -13.92 16.83
CA VAL A 30 2.64 -14.81 15.69
C VAL A 30 1.62 -15.87 16.09
N GLU A 31 1.79 -16.50 17.26
CA GLU A 31 0.81 -17.45 17.78
C GLU A 31 -0.55 -16.81 18.07
N LEU A 32 -0.56 -15.57 18.58
CA LEU A 32 -1.78 -14.80 18.78
C LEU A 32 -2.50 -14.49 17.47
N ILE A 33 -1.78 -14.15 16.39
CA ILE A 33 -2.33 -13.97 15.05
C ILE A 33 -2.94 -15.29 14.53
N LYS A 34 -2.25 -16.41 14.73
CA LYS A 34 -2.79 -17.74 14.37
C LYS A 34 -4.07 -18.06 15.15
N ALA A 35 -4.10 -17.77 16.45
CA ALA A 35 -5.29 -17.93 17.29
C ALA A 35 -6.47 -17.07 16.80
N LYS A 36 -6.24 -15.77 16.57
CA LYS A 36 -7.22 -14.86 15.96
C LYS A 36 -7.77 -15.39 14.64
N ASN A 37 -6.90 -15.86 13.74
CA ASN A 37 -7.33 -16.42 12.45
C ASN A 37 -8.17 -17.70 12.61
N ARG A 38 -7.84 -18.56 13.60
CA ARG A 38 -8.65 -19.73 13.95
C ARG A 38 -10.04 -19.33 14.46
N ALA A 39 -10.11 -18.37 15.38
CA ALA A 39 -11.39 -17.86 15.91
C ALA A 39 -12.25 -17.22 14.82
N ARG A 40 -11.66 -16.40 13.95
CA ARG A 40 -12.38 -15.80 12.81
C ARG A 40 -12.97 -16.86 11.87
N ARG A 41 -12.21 -17.90 11.53
CA ARG A 41 -12.73 -19.03 10.74
C ARG A 41 -13.90 -19.74 11.44
N ARG A 42 -13.83 -19.93 12.75
CA ARG A 42 -14.93 -20.51 13.54
C ARG A 42 -16.17 -19.63 13.46
N ALA A 43 -16.03 -18.33 13.76
CA ALA A 43 -17.14 -17.36 13.71
C ALA A 43 -17.84 -17.29 12.34
N HIS A 44 -17.09 -17.40 11.25
CA HIS A 44 -17.68 -17.47 9.90
C HIS A 44 -18.44 -18.76 9.64
N ARG A 45 -18.01 -19.89 10.21
CA ARG A 45 -18.68 -21.19 10.02
C ARG A 45 -19.93 -21.33 10.87
N THR A 46 -19.86 -20.89 12.13
CA THR A 46 -20.94 -21.09 13.11
C THR A 46 -21.99 -19.98 13.04
N GLY A 47 -21.58 -18.76 12.71
CA GLY A 47 -22.45 -17.59 12.77
C GLY A 47 -22.80 -17.14 14.20
N ASP A 48 -22.30 -17.82 15.23
CA ASP A 48 -22.64 -17.58 16.63
C ASP A 48 -22.08 -16.23 17.13
N PRO A 49 -22.90 -15.37 17.75
CA PRO A 49 -22.44 -14.16 18.42
C PRO A 49 -21.30 -14.39 19.44
N ALA A 50 -21.26 -15.51 20.15
CA ALA A 50 -20.17 -15.85 21.07
C ALA A 50 -18.83 -16.03 20.35
N ASP A 51 -18.81 -16.77 19.23
CA ASP A 51 -17.60 -16.95 18.42
C ASP A 51 -17.14 -15.63 17.78
N ARG A 52 -18.08 -14.76 17.38
CA ARG A 52 -17.76 -13.41 16.90
C ARG A 52 -17.12 -12.55 17.99
N ARG A 53 -17.66 -12.60 19.22
CA ARG A 53 -17.07 -11.88 20.37
C ARG A 53 -15.64 -12.33 20.63
N GLU A 54 -15.38 -13.64 20.59
CA GLU A 54 -14.03 -14.17 20.78
C GLU A 54 -13.06 -13.76 19.66
N ALA A 55 -13.51 -13.81 18.40
CA ALA A 55 -12.71 -13.34 17.28
C ALA A 55 -12.38 -11.84 17.37
N ASN A 56 -13.32 -11.02 17.85
CA ASN A 56 -13.11 -9.59 18.09
C ASN A 56 -12.15 -9.34 19.26
N ARG A 57 -12.28 -10.09 20.36
CA ARG A 57 -11.37 -10.03 21.51
C ARG A 57 -9.92 -10.28 21.06
N LEU A 58 -9.68 -11.37 20.34
CA LEU A 58 -8.36 -11.72 19.81
C LEU A 58 -7.87 -10.73 18.76
N THR A 59 -8.76 -10.11 18.00
CA THR A 59 -8.39 -9.05 17.04
C THR A 59 -7.86 -7.82 17.76
N ASN A 60 -8.53 -7.40 18.84
CA ASN A 60 -8.07 -6.29 19.67
C ASN A 60 -6.75 -6.64 20.35
N GLU A 61 -6.61 -7.85 20.89
CA GLU A 61 -5.37 -8.33 21.52
C GLU A 61 -4.18 -8.25 20.55
N VAL A 62 -4.32 -8.78 19.33
CA VAL A 62 -3.30 -8.65 18.27
C VAL A 62 -2.99 -7.19 17.97
N ARG A 63 -4.00 -6.33 17.90
CA ARG A 63 -3.83 -4.90 17.61
C ARG A 63 -3.00 -4.22 18.70
N TYR A 64 -3.32 -4.46 19.97
CA TYR A 64 -2.60 -3.90 21.10
C TYR A 64 -1.16 -4.42 21.15
N SER A 65 -0.96 -5.73 21.06
CA SER A 65 0.37 -6.35 21.09
C SER A 65 1.28 -5.85 19.96
N LEU A 66 0.73 -5.69 18.75
CA LEU A 66 1.50 -5.18 17.62
C LEU A 66 1.81 -3.69 17.75
N SER A 67 0.90 -2.90 18.32
CA SER A 67 1.13 -1.48 18.60
C SER A 67 2.21 -1.30 19.66
N ASP A 68 2.13 -2.05 20.75
CA ASP A 68 3.08 -2.02 21.85
C ASP A 68 4.49 -2.41 21.37
N PHE A 69 4.58 -3.53 20.62
CA PHE A 69 5.84 -3.93 19.99
C PHE A 69 6.42 -2.85 19.08
N ARG A 70 5.60 -2.20 18.24
CA ARG A 70 6.07 -1.14 17.35
C ARG A 70 6.54 0.10 18.13
N ASN A 71 5.84 0.45 19.20
CA ASN A 71 6.22 1.57 20.07
C ASN A 71 7.57 1.30 20.73
N GLN A 72 7.78 0.12 21.31
CA GLN A 72 9.08 -0.27 21.88
C GLN A 72 10.19 -0.26 20.83
N GLN A 73 9.93 -0.76 19.62
CA GLN A 73 10.91 -0.69 18.53
C GLN A 73 11.23 0.76 18.14
N TRP A 74 10.24 1.66 18.21
CA TRP A 74 10.43 3.07 17.93
C TRP A 74 11.22 3.77 19.04
N GLU A 75 10.91 3.51 20.30
CA GLU A 75 11.64 4.00 21.47
C GLU A 75 13.12 3.58 21.42
N ASN A 76 13.38 2.27 21.27
CA ASN A 76 14.74 1.75 21.09
C ASN A 76 15.46 2.41 19.90
N LYS A 77 14.73 2.70 18.83
CA LYS A 77 15.30 3.36 17.66
C LYS A 77 15.69 4.80 17.97
N LEU A 78 14.86 5.54 18.71
CA LEU A 78 15.15 6.91 19.12
C LEU A 78 16.34 6.96 20.08
N GLU A 79 16.43 6.04 21.04
CA GLU A 79 17.56 5.93 21.98
C GLU A 79 18.88 5.61 21.26
N SER A 80 18.82 4.85 20.17
CA SER A 80 20.01 4.53 19.36
C SER A 80 20.55 5.68 18.50
N LEU A 81 19.83 6.80 18.38
CA LEU A 81 20.24 7.90 17.50
C LEU A 81 21.41 8.66 18.10
N THR A 82 22.44 8.89 17.29
CA THR A 82 23.60 9.69 17.68
C THR A 82 23.90 10.77 16.64
N THR A 83 24.64 11.80 17.07
CA THR A 83 25.14 12.86 16.19
C THR A 83 26.41 12.45 15.46
N GLU A 84 27.16 11.49 16.01
CA GLU A 84 28.45 11.01 15.49
C GLU A 84 28.32 10.29 14.14
N ASP A 85 27.29 9.46 13.99
CA ASP A 85 27.07 8.64 12.79
C ASP A 85 26.08 9.28 11.79
N ASN A 86 25.69 10.54 12.04
CA ASN A 86 24.71 11.30 11.28
C ASN A 86 23.29 10.65 11.25
N SER A 87 23.01 9.66 12.13
CA SER A 87 21.70 8.99 12.19
C SER A 87 20.59 9.92 12.65
N LEU A 88 20.87 10.79 13.62
CA LEU A 88 19.91 11.77 14.13
C LEU A 88 19.39 12.70 13.02
N TRP A 89 20.30 13.26 12.21
CA TRP A 89 19.95 14.13 11.09
C TRP A 89 19.17 13.40 9.99
N LYS A 90 19.55 12.16 9.67
CA LYS A 90 18.80 11.34 8.72
C LYS A 90 17.38 11.08 9.21
N MET A 91 17.20 10.79 10.50
CA MET A 91 15.89 10.61 11.11
C MET A 91 15.08 11.90 11.09
N ALA A 92 15.65 13.02 11.54
CA ALA A 92 15.00 14.33 11.53
C ALA A 92 14.55 14.72 10.12
N LYS A 93 15.39 14.46 9.10
CA LYS A 93 15.03 14.69 7.70
C LYS A 93 13.90 13.76 7.22
N ALA A 94 13.89 12.50 7.64
CA ALA A 94 12.80 11.57 7.29
C ALA A 94 11.46 11.94 7.94
N LEU A 95 11.50 12.51 9.15
CA LEU A 95 10.31 13.00 9.87
C LEU A 95 9.78 14.32 9.32
N ARG A 96 10.63 15.11 8.65
CA ARG A 96 10.17 16.24 7.84
C ARG A 96 9.36 15.67 6.67
N ASN A 97 8.05 15.68 6.86
CA ASN A 97 7.06 15.18 5.91
C ASN A 97 6.99 16.14 4.71
N ASP A 98 8.00 16.09 3.86
CA ASP A 98 8.08 16.84 2.62
C ASP A 98 7.24 16.08 1.57
N ARG A 99 5.92 15.98 1.80
CA ARG A 99 5.03 15.41 0.77
C ARG A 99 5.15 16.29 -0.46
N LYS A 100 5.76 15.74 -1.50
CA LYS A 100 5.75 16.41 -2.79
C LYS A 100 4.29 16.45 -3.25
N PRO A 101 3.79 17.61 -3.69
CA PRO A 101 2.46 17.68 -4.29
C PRO A 101 2.42 16.71 -5.47
N LEU A 102 1.24 16.12 -5.71
CA LEU A 102 1.04 15.29 -6.90
C LEU A 102 1.39 16.11 -8.14
N PRO A 103 2.09 15.52 -9.11
CA PRO A 103 2.43 16.24 -10.33
C PRO A 103 1.15 16.72 -11.03
N PRO A 104 1.23 17.81 -11.80
CA PRO A 104 0.14 18.22 -12.67
C PRO A 104 -0.21 17.10 -13.66
N ILE A 105 -1.47 16.97 -14.02
CA ILE A 105 -1.93 16.02 -15.05
C ILE A 105 -2.50 16.80 -16.23
N HIS A 106 -2.67 16.13 -17.37
CA HIS A 106 -3.30 16.72 -18.54
C HIS A 106 -4.82 16.52 -18.47
N GLY A 107 -5.56 17.62 -18.38
CA GLY A 107 -7.00 17.68 -18.59
C GLY A 107 -7.33 18.17 -20.00
N THR A 108 -8.62 18.38 -20.23
CA THR A 108 -9.19 18.83 -21.51
C THR A 108 -8.69 20.21 -21.95
N ALA A 109 -8.46 21.12 -21.01
CA ALA A 109 -7.99 22.49 -21.25
C ALA A 109 -6.47 22.68 -21.11
N GLY A 110 -5.70 21.63 -20.79
CA GLY A 110 -4.26 21.70 -20.56
C GLY A 110 -3.81 21.08 -19.24
N LEU A 111 -2.68 21.54 -18.68
CA LEU A 111 -2.17 21.06 -17.40
C LEU A 111 -3.02 21.57 -16.24
N VAL A 112 -3.48 20.65 -15.39
CA VAL A 112 -4.27 20.94 -14.18
C VAL A 112 -3.45 20.70 -12.91
N TYR A 113 -3.62 21.57 -11.92
CA TYR A 113 -2.73 21.64 -10.76
C TYR A 113 -3.44 21.36 -9.44
N THR A 114 -4.68 21.84 -9.28
CA THR A 114 -5.45 21.63 -8.05
C THR A 114 -6.05 20.24 -8.00
N ASP A 115 -6.41 19.79 -6.80
CA ASP A 115 -6.99 18.46 -6.63
C ASP A 115 -8.42 18.39 -7.19
N GLU A 116 -9.15 19.51 -7.15
CA GLU A 116 -10.47 19.65 -7.78
C GLU A 116 -10.37 19.55 -9.31
N GLU A 117 -9.46 20.31 -9.94
CA GLU A 117 -9.27 20.26 -11.39
C GLU A 117 -8.80 18.88 -11.85
N LYS A 118 -7.97 18.19 -11.05
CA LYS A 118 -7.55 16.82 -11.32
C LYS A 118 -8.74 15.85 -11.28
N ALA A 119 -9.62 16.00 -10.29
CA ALA A 119 -10.81 15.16 -10.18
C ALA A 119 -11.71 15.30 -11.41
N GLU A 120 -11.94 16.53 -11.87
CA GLU A 120 -12.70 16.81 -13.10
C GLU A 120 -12.01 16.24 -14.34
N ALA A 121 -10.68 16.43 -14.47
CA ALA A 121 -9.93 15.85 -15.58
C ALA A 121 -10.02 14.30 -15.63
N PHE A 122 -10.05 13.64 -14.47
CA PHE A 122 -10.30 12.20 -14.40
C PHE A 122 -11.74 11.84 -14.78
N ALA A 123 -12.72 12.63 -14.33
CA ALA A 123 -14.12 12.42 -14.67
C ALA A 123 -14.35 12.52 -16.18
N ASP A 124 -13.85 13.58 -16.83
CA ASP A 124 -13.90 13.78 -18.29
C ASP A 124 -13.28 12.58 -19.05
N SER A 125 -12.09 12.14 -18.61
CA SER A 125 -11.39 11.03 -19.27
C SER A 125 -12.14 9.71 -19.11
N LEU A 126 -12.71 9.45 -17.93
CA LEU A 126 -13.47 8.22 -17.67
C LEU A 126 -14.80 8.24 -18.42
N GLU A 127 -15.48 9.38 -18.46
CA GLU A 127 -16.70 9.54 -19.25
C GLU A 127 -16.42 9.20 -20.71
N LEU A 128 -15.36 9.75 -21.30
CA LEU A 128 -14.99 9.45 -22.69
C LEU A 128 -14.71 7.97 -22.92
N GLN A 129 -14.01 7.30 -22.00
CA GLN A 129 -13.66 5.88 -22.12
C GLN A 129 -14.86 4.94 -21.89
N CYS A 130 -15.81 5.36 -21.06
CA CYS A 130 -17.00 4.57 -20.72
C CYS A 130 -18.21 4.87 -21.62
N ARG A 131 -18.09 5.82 -22.55
CA ARG A 131 -19.12 6.03 -23.59
C ARG A 131 -19.22 4.79 -24.46
N THR A 132 -20.46 4.41 -24.77
CA THR A 132 -20.77 3.36 -25.73
C THR A 132 -20.21 3.73 -27.10
N ASN A 133 -19.42 2.83 -27.70
CA ASN A 133 -18.90 3.04 -29.04
C ASN A 133 -19.97 2.74 -30.09
N GLU A 134 -20.89 3.67 -30.30
CA GLU A 134 -21.98 3.53 -31.28
C GLU A 134 -21.51 3.57 -32.74
N ALA A 135 -20.26 3.99 -32.99
CA ALA A 135 -19.70 4.05 -34.33
C ALA A 135 -19.49 2.67 -34.99
N ASN A 136 -19.44 1.60 -34.20
CA ASN A 136 -19.33 0.21 -34.68
C ASN A 136 -20.52 -0.64 -34.21
N ALA A 137 -21.70 -0.04 -34.08
CA ALA A 137 -22.91 -0.80 -33.81
C ALA A 137 -23.23 -1.70 -35.01
N ASP A 138 -23.27 -3.01 -34.77
CA ASP A 138 -23.78 -3.98 -35.73
C ASP A 138 -25.32 -3.86 -35.75
N LEU A 139 -25.82 -3.09 -36.70
CA LEU A 139 -27.24 -2.78 -36.82
C LEU A 139 -28.09 -4.04 -37.08
N ASP A 140 -27.51 -5.03 -37.77
CA ASP A 140 -28.20 -6.30 -38.03
C ASP A 140 -28.42 -7.06 -36.71
N HIS A 141 -27.42 -7.07 -35.83
CA HIS A 141 -27.53 -7.68 -34.51
C HIS A 141 -28.53 -6.94 -33.59
N VAL A 142 -28.58 -5.61 -33.66
CA VAL A 142 -29.55 -4.81 -32.90
C VAL A 142 -30.98 -5.12 -33.35
N ASP A 143 -31.22 -5.21 -34.66
CA ASP A 143 -32.53 -5.54 -35.22
C ASP A 143 -32.99 -6.97 -34.83
N GLU A 144 -32.07 -7.94 -34.79
CA GLU A 144 -32.37 -9.29 -34.31
C GLU A 144 -32.84 -9.31 -32.85
N ILE A 145 -32.17 -8.56 -31.98
CA ILE A 145 -32.56 -8.44 -30.56
C ILE A 145 -33.92 -7.75 -30.42
N GLU A 146 -34.17 -6.68 -31.18
CA GLU A 146 -35.46 -5.97 -31.14
C GLU A 146 -36.61 -6.84 -31.64
N GLN A 147 -36.41 -7.60 -32.72
CA GLN A 147 -37.42 -8.53 -33.23
C GLN A 147 -37.68 -9.66 -32.23
N PHE A 148 -36.64 -10.19 -31.59
CA PHE A 148 -36.80 -11.19 -30.53
C PHE A 148 -37.60 -10.63 -29.34
N ALA A 149 -37.27 -9.42 -28.87
CA ALA A 149 -37.97 -8.78 -27.75
C ALA A 149 -39.45 -8.45 -28.06
N ARG A 150 -39.83 -8.21 -29.32
CA ARG A 150 -41.23 -8.01 -29.74
C ARG A 150 -42.04 -9.31 -29.85
N ASN A 151 -41.36 -10.45 -30.00
CA ASN A 151 -41.97 -11.76 -30.19
C ASN A 151 -42.06 -12.58 -28.88
N VAL A 152 -41.67 -11.99 -27.74
CA VAL A 152 -41.86 -12.50 -26.38
C VAL A 152 -43.02 -11.75 -25.73
#